data_AF-A0A9D4AWI6-F1
#
_entry.id   AF-A0A9D4AWI6-F1
#
_cell.length_a   1.000
_cell.length_b   1.000
_cell.length_c   1.000
_cell.angle_alpha   90.00
_cell.angle_beta   90.00
_cell.angle_gamma   90.00
#
_symmetry.space_group_name_H-M   'P 1'
#
loop_
_entity.id
_entity.type
_entity.pdbx_description
1 polymer ?
#
loop_
_entity_poly.entity_id
_entity_poly.type
_entity_poly.pdbx_seq_one_letter_code
_entity_poly.pdbx_strand_id
1 'polypeptide(L)'
;MKHWSQYTYKTALLFEVLGTLDSAVTPGAYGAKSFVLRDGKESLPCVFYEIDRELPRLIRGRVHRCMGNYDTKRNIFKCVSVRPATIVEQRTFQEFVKTSDVEMRECVKTMNEV
;
A
#
# COMPACT_ATOMS: atom_id res chain seq x y z
N MET A 1 6.85 5.27 0.04
CA MET A 1 6.84 4.08 -0.85
C MET A 1 7.79 4.22 -2.04
N LYS A 2 7.48 5.06 -3.04
CA LYS A 2 8.29 5.19 -4.28
C LYS A 2 9.79 5.30 -4.01
N HIS A 3 10.19 6.18 -3.09
CA HIS A 3 11.58 6.34 -2.66
C HIS A 3 12.19 5.05 -2.09
N TRP A 4 11.46 4.33 -1.25
CA TRP A 4 11.93 3.11 -0.59
C TRP A 4 11.96 1.90 -1.53
N SER A 5 11.08 1.86 -2.53
CA SER A 5 11.00 0.74 -3.48
C SER A 5 12.27 0.55 -4.32
N GLN A 6 13.15 1.56 -4.40
CA GLN A 6 14.45 1.41 -5.05
C GLN A 6 15.35 0.38 -4.34
N TYR A 7 15.11 0.06 -3.06
CA TYR A 7 15.90 -0.91 -2.30
C TYR A 7 15.35 -2.34 -2.34
N THR A 8 14.30 -2.58 -3.14
CA THR A 8 13.68 -3.91 -3.26
C THR A 8 14.61 -4.99 -3.84
N TYR A 9 15.70 -4.59 -4.50
CA TYR A 9 16.75 -5.51 -4.96
C TYR A 9 17.65 -6.02 -3.83
N LYS A 10 17.74 -5.29 -2.72
CA LYS A 10 18.53 -5.69 -1.55
C LYS A 10 17.70 -6.41 -0.49
N THR A 11 16.42 -6.04 -0.35
CA THR A 11 15.54 -6.61 0.68
C THR A 11 14.09 -6.61 0.24
N ALA A 12 13.32 -7.60 0.69
CA ALA A 12 11.88 -7.65 0.44
C ALA A 12 11.16 -6.58 1.27
N LEU A 13 10.49 -5.63 0.61
CA LEU A 13 9.78 -4.53 1.27
C LEU A 13 8.27 -4.70 1.18
N LEU A 14 7.61 -4.78 2.33
CA LEU A 14 6.17 -4.66 2.47
C LEU A 14 5.82 -3.25 2.96
N PHE A 15 4.80 -2.64 2.37
CA PHE A 15 4.33 -1.32 2.77
C PHE A 15 2.91 -1.39 3.32
N GLU A 16 2.64 -0.49 4.25
CA GLU A 16 1.31 -0.15 4.72
C GLU A 16 0.86 1.18 4.11
N VAL A 17 -0.38 1.22 3.62
CA VAL A 17 -0.97 2.41 3.02
C VAL A 17 -2.36 2.62 3.58
N LEU A 18 -2.64 3.84 4.05
CA LEU A 18 -4.00 4.30 4.30
C LEU A 18 -4.37 5.31 3.21
N GLY A 19 -5.54 5.11 2.59
CA GLY A 19 -6.05 6.01 1.57
C GLY A 19 -7.55 5.89 1.37
N THR A 20 -8.15 6.95 0.86
CA THR A 20 -9.59 6.98 0.54
C THR A 20 -9.84 6.22 -0.74
N LEU A 21 -10.79 5.29 -0.74
CA LEU A 21 -11.19 4.59 -1.96
C LEU A 21 -11.87 5.57 -2.92
N ASP A 22 -11.28 5.78 -4.09
CA ASP A 22 -11.72 6.77 -5.08
C ASP A 22 -12.42 6.15 -6.29
N SER A 23 -12.19 4.86 -6.57
CA SER A 23 -12.84 4.15 -7.68
C SER A 23 -13.80 3.06 -7.20
N ALA A 24 -14.67 2.59 -8.11
CA ALA A 24 -15.27 1.28 -7.95
C ALA A 24 -14.20 0.19 -8.07
N VAL A 25 -14.47 -0.97 -7.47
CA VAL A 25 -13.65 -2.17 -7.67
C VAL A 25 -14.00 -2.77 -9.02
N THR A 26 -13.01 -2.99 -9.89
CA THR A 26 -13.18 -3.62 -11.19
C THR A 26 -12.54 -5.01 -11.21
N PRO A 27 -13.20 -6.04 -11.74
CA PRO A 27 -12.60 -7.35 -11.92
C PRO A 27 -11.56 -7.30 -13.07
N GLY A 28 -10.53 -8.13 -12.95
CA GLY A 28 -9.51 -8.37 -13.97
C GLY A 28 -9.24 -9.86 -14.15
N ALA A 29 -8.25 -10.18 -14.98
CA ALA A 29 -7.85 -11.55 -15.25
C ALA A 29 -7.36 -12.26 -13.98
N TYR A 30 -7.52 -13.58 -13.92
CA TYR A 30 -6.98 -14.44 -12.86
C TYR A 30 -7.38 -14.02 -11.44
N GLY A 31 -8.64 -13.63 -11.23
CA GLY A 31 -9.14 -13.24 -9.92
C GLY A 31 -8.65 -11.86 -9.44
N ALA A 32 -8.05 -11.05 -10.32
CA ALA A 32 -7.64 -9.70 -9.97
C ALA A 32 -8.84 -8.79 -9.66
N LYS A 33 -8.70 -7.95 -8.63
CA LYS A 33 -9.60 -6.85 -8.27
C LYS A 33 -8.79 -5.57 -8.24
N SER A 34 -9.10 -4.66 -9.16
CA SER A 34 -8.41 -3.38 -9.29
C SER A 34 -9.23 -2.26 -8.68
N PHE A 35 -8.57 -1.33 -8.02
CA PHE A 35 -9.19 -0.14 -7.46
C PHE A 35 -8.16 0.97 -7.27
N VAL A 36 -8.60 2.19 -6.98
CA VAL A 36 -7.73 3.35 -6.78
C VAL A 36 -7.94 3.91 -5.39
N LEU A 37 -6.84 4.07 -4.66
CA LEU A 37 -6.79 4.85 -3.43
C LEU A 37 -6.31 6.27 -3.73
N ARG A 38 -6.75 7.24 -2.93
CA ARG A 38 -6.32 8.64 -3.02
C ARG A 38 -5.96 9.18 -1.64
N ASP A 39 -4.89 9.97 -1.59
CA ASP A 39 -4.48 10.76 -0.43
C ASP A 39 -4.53 12.27 -0.76
N GLY A 40 -5.74 12.76 -1.04
CA GLY A 40 -6.00 14.14 -1.48
C GLY A 40 -5.44 14.47 -2.88
N LYS A 41 -4.11 14.56 -2.99
CA LYS A 41 -3.38 15.04 -4.19
C LYS A 41 -2.95 13.91 -5.12
N GLU A 42 -2.52 12.77 -4.60
CA GLU A 42 -2.05 11.64 -5.41
C GLU A 42 -3.06 10.49 -5.44
N SER A 43 -3.07 9.77 -6.56
CA SER A 43 -3.82 8.52 -6.75
C SER A 43 -2.86 7.34 -6.82
N LEU A 44 -3.25 6.24 -6.19
CA LEU A 44 -2.49 5.00 -6.15
C LEU A 44 -3.36 3.87 -6.72
N PRO A 45 -3.04 3.37 -7.94
CA PRO A 45 -3.64 2.16 -8.47
C PRO A 45 -3.26 0.96 -7.60
N CYS A 46 -4.25 0.19 -7.21
CA CYS A 46 -4.13 -1.00 -6.38
C CYS A 46 -4.70 -2.21 -7.12
N VAL A 47 -4.10 -3.38 -6.89
CA VAL A 47 -4.64 -4.67 -7.32
C VAL A 47 -4.58 -5.65 -6.17
N PHE A 48 -5.66 -6.40 -5.96
CA PHE A 48 -5.72 -7.52 -5.03
C PHE A 48 -6.09 -8.78 -5.82
N TYR A 49 -5.39 -9.89 -5.61
CA TYR A 49 -5.71 -11.15 -6.27
C TYR A 49 -6.47 -12.05 -5.31
N GLU A 50 -7.69 -12.43 -5.69
CA GLU A 50 -8.49 -13.39 -4.94
C GLU A 50 -7.99 -14.82 -5.24
N ILE A 51 -6.93 -15.23 -4.53
CA ILE A 51 -6.36 -16.58 -4.63
C ILE A 51 -6.94 -17.44 -3.49
N ASP A 52 -6.52 -17.15 -2.25
CA ASP A 52 -6.97 -17.89 -1.06
C ASP A 52 -8.07 -17.15 -0.28
N ARG A 53 -8.35 -15.90 -0.62
CA ARG A 53 -9.27 -15.01 0.11
C ARG A 53 -9.98 -14.05 -0.84
N GLU A 54 -11.25 -13.78 -0.57
CA GLU A 54 -12.01 -12.77 -1.29
C GLU A 54 -11.68 -11.36 -0.78
N LEU A 55 -11.77 -10.37 -1.67
CA LEU A 55 -11.63 -8.97 -1.31
C LEU A 55 -12.89 -8.54 -0.54
N PRO A 56 -12.77 -8.01 0.71
CA PRO A 56 -13.93 -7.51 1.42
C PRO A 56 -14.57 -6.35 0.66
N ARG A 57 -15.87 -6.15 0.86
CA ARG A 57 -16.60 -5.06 0.24
C ARG A 57 -15.96 -3.71 0.57
N LEU A 58 -15.43 -3.03 -0.45
CA LEU A 58 -14.86 -1.69 -0.31
C LEU A 58 -15.93 -0.63 -0.58
N ILE A 59 -15.96 0.41 0.26
CA ILE A 59 -16.94 1.49 0.15
C ILE A 59 -16.23 2.76 -0.30
N ARG A 60 -16.61 3.28 -1.47
CA ARG A 60 -16.06 4.52 -2.02
C ARG A 60 -16.22 5.67 -1.03
N GLY A 61 -15.19 6.51 -0.94
CA GLY A 61 -15.14 7.64 0.00
C GLY A 61 -14.73 7.27 1.43
N ARG A 62 -14.55 5.98 1.76
CA ARG A 62 -13.99 5.55 3.04
C ARG A 62 -12.49 5.28 2.94
N VAL A 63 -11.79 5.51 4.05
CA VAL A 63 -10.37 5.18 4.19
C VAL A 63 -10.20 3.68 4.40
N HIS A 64 -9.30 3.10 3.62
CA HIS A 64 -8.93 1.69 3.70
C HIS A 64 -7.44 1.57 4.01
N ARG A 65 -7.10 0.58 4.83
CA ARG A 65 -5.74 0.13 5.11
C ARG A 65 -5.41 -1.01 4.16
N CYS A 66 -4.36 -0.82 3.38
CA CYS A 66 -3.83 -1.80 2.44
C CYS A 66 -2.39 -2.14 2.80
N MET A 67 -2.07 -3.43 2.81
CA MET A 67 -0.72 -3.95 2.97
C MET A 67 -0.28 -4.59 1.65
N GLY A 68 0.94 -4.33 1.20
CA GLY A 68 1.37 -4.86 -0.08
C GLY A 68 2.74 -4.39 -0.55
N ASN A 69 3.12 -4.86 -1.73
CA ASN A 69 4.35 -4.44 -2.39
C ASN A 69 4.04 -3.43 -3.49
N TYR A 70 4.94 -2.49 -3.71
CA TYR A 70 4.80 -1.52 -4.77
C TYR A 70 5.65 -1.89 -5.99
N ASP A 71 4.98 -2.15 -7.12
CA ASP A 71 5.62 -2.40 -8.40
C ASP A 71 5.89 -1.06 -9.08
N THR A 72 7.12 -0.57 -8.95
CA THR A 72 7.54 0.73 -9.50
C THR A 72 7.46 0.79 -11.03
N LYS A 73 7.73 -0.33 -11.71
CA LYS A 73 7.70 -0.40 -13.18
C LYS A 73 6.28 -0.23 -13.73
N ARG A 74 5.29 -0.81 -13.03
CA ARG A 74 3.89 -0.74 -13.43
C ARG A 74 3.12 0.39 -12.75
N ASN A 75 3.72 1.04 -11.75
CA ASN A 75 3.05 2.01 -10.87
C ASN A 75 1.77 1.42 -10.24
N ILE A 76 1.86 0.17 -9.77
CA ILE A 76 0.72 -0.56 -9.17
C ILE A 76 1.13 -1.06 -7.79
N PHE A 77 0.23 -0.85 -6.83
CA PHE A 77 0.34 -1.42 -5.49
C PHE A 77 -0.35 -2.78 -5.44
N LYS A 78 0.41 -3.86 -5.28
CA LYS A 78 -0.10 -5.22 -5.18
C LYS A 78 -0.47 -5.50 -3.72
N CYS A 79 -1.75 -5.39 -3.42
CA CYS A 79 -2.31 -5.61 -2.11
C CYS A 79 -2.30 -7.11 -1.77
N VAL A 80 -1.72 -7.43 -0.62
CA VAL A 80 -1.81 -8.74 0.05
C VAL A 80 -2.96 -8.74 1.06
N SER A 81 -3.31 -7.58 1.62
CA SER A 81 -4.46 -7.41 2.51
C SER A 81 -5.10 -6.04 2.30
N VAL A 82 -6.43 -6.00 2.35
CA VAL A 82 -7.23 -4.77 2.27
C VAL A 82 -8.32 -4.82 3.33
N ARG A 83 -8.49 -3.77 4.12
CA ARG A 83 -9.62 -3.63 5.05
C ARG A 83 -9.98 -2.18 5.31
N PRO A 84 -11.19 -1.88 5.83
CA PRO A 84 -11.48 -0.55 6.36
C PRO A 84 -10.45 -0.14 7.43
N ALA A 85 -10.03 1.12 7.39
CA ALA A 85 -9.18 1.70 8.42
C ALA A 85 -10.03 2.16 9.60
N THR A 86 -9.60 1.84 10.81
CA THR A 86 -10.21 2.36 12.04
C THR A 86 -9.94 3.86 12.20
N ILE A 87 -10.74 4.55 13.01
CA ILE A 87 -10.54 5.98 13.29
C ILE A 87 -9.20 6.22 14.01
N VAL A 88 -8.78 5.30 14.87
CA VAL A 88 -7.49 5.40 15.58
C VAL A 88 -6.34 5.34 14.57
N GLU A 89 -6.34 4.35 13.68
CA GLU A 89 -5.31 4.24 12.63
C GLU A 89 -5.26 5.49 11.75
N GLN A 90 -6.42 6.02 11.34
CA GLN A 90 -6.46 7.24 10.52
C GLN A 90 -5.82 8.45 11.22
N ARG A 91 -5.98 8.56 12.55
CA ARG A 91 -5.41 9.67 13.33
C ARG A 91 -3.90 9.53 13.53
N THR A 92 -3.42 8.32 13.76
CA THR A 92 -2.00 8.07 14.11
C THR A 92 -1.12 7.74 12.91
N PHE A 93 -1.71 7.52 11.73
CA PHE A 93 -0.98 7.03 10.55
C PHE A 93 0.23 7.90 10.15
N GLN A 94 0.08 9.23 10.22
CA GLN A 94 1.18 10.13 9.84
C GLN A 94 2.40 10.00 10.76
N GLU A 95 2.17 9.76 12.05
CA GLU A 95 3.25 9.48 13.02
C GLU A 95 3.90 8.13 12.71
N PHE A 96 3.12 7.09 12.41
CA PHE A 96 3.64 5.79 11.98
C PHE A 96 4.51 5.89 10.73
N VAL A 97 4.07 6.66 9.72
CA VAL A 97 4.84 6.88 8.49
C VAL A 97 6.15 7.60 8.82
N LYS A 98 6.13 8.64 9.66
CA LYS A 98 7.33 9.39 10.04
C LYS A 98 8.33 8.49 10.77
N THR A 99 7.89 7.73 11.76
CA THR A 99 8.77 6.82 12.51
C THR A 99 9.34 5.73 11.59
N SER A 100 8.50 5.12 10.75
CA SER A 100 8.95 4.10 9.80
C SER A 100 9.97 4.64 8.78
N ASP A 101 9.84 5.90 8.38
CA ASP A 101 10.81 6.57 7.48
C ASP A 101 12.17 6.75 8.14
N VAL A 102 12.21 7.10 9.44
CA VAL A 102 13.45 7.22 10.22
C VAL A 102 14.15 5.86 10.31
N GLU A 103 13.43 4.83 10.74
CA GLU A 103 13.97 3.48 10.87
C GLU A 103 14.48 2.93 9.53
N MET A 104 13.75 3.17 8.42
CA MET A 104 14.22 2.72 7.11
C MET A 104 15.47 3.47 6.63
N ARG A 105 15.65 4.74 6.97
CA ARG A 105 16.90 5.47 6.68
C ARG A 105 18.08 4.82 7.38
N GLU A 106 17.92 4.43 8.64
CA GLU A 106 18.97 3.78 9.41
C GLU A 106 19.27 2.39 8.86
N CYS A 107 18.24 1.58 8.58
CA CYS A 107 18.39 0.27 7.95
C CYS A 107 19.18 0.34 6.64
N VAL A 108 18.83 1.29 5.76
CA VAL A 108 19.53 1.47 4.48
C VAL A 108 20.98 1.92 4.64
N LYS A 109 21.30 2.76 5.64
CA LYS A 109 22.70 3.13 5.93
C LYS A 109 23.53 1.89 6.25
N THR A 110 23.07 1.08 7.21
CA THR A 110 23.74 -0.16 7.59
C THR A 110 23.89 -1.12 6.40
N MET A 111 22.89 -1.24 5.55
CA MET A 111 22.93 -2.09 4.34
C MET A 111 23.85 -1.58 3.22
N ASN A 112 24.31 -0.33 3.29
CA ASN A 112 25.25 0.25 2.33
C ASN A 112 26.69 0.30 2.87
N GLU A 113 26.87 0.08 4.18
CA GLU A 113 28.18 -0.01 4.84
C GLU A 113 28.79 -1.42 4.74
N VAL A 114 28.02 -2.41 4.26
CA VAL A 114 28.44 -3.78 3.92
C VAL A 114 28.60 -3.92 2.41
#